data_AF-A0A8T5HLV1-F1
#
_entry.id   AF-A0A8T5HLV1-F1
#
_cell.length_a   1.000
_cell.length_b   1.000
_cell.length_c   1.000
_cell.angle_alpha   90.00
_cell.angle_beta   90.00
_cell.angle_gamma   90.00
#
_symmetry.space_group_name_H-M   'P 1'
#
loop_
_entity.id
_entity.type
_entity.pdbx_description
1 polymer ?
#
loop_
_entity_poly.entity_id
_entity_poly.type
_entity_poly.pdbx_seq_one_letter_code
_entity_poly.pdbx_strand_id
1 'polypeptide(L)'
;MKDEYNKIQKKFKLPDFDDLNKDFEISSVETEPFLLRNIRNKLFENIEHVTAILDDLVHPDKFTSLTESAVLTEQDKEMIITLYKQLMYYSRLALEISVEDSDDLNANFINEFYLFWNESKKILLIITKKMKDCWTNNTVEKSDIAYFG
;
A
#
# COMPACT_ATOMS: atom_id res chain seq x y z
N MET A 1 0.19 -6.42 -23.95
CA MET A 1 -0.31 -6.39 -22.55
C MET A 1 -1.78 -6.01 -22.40
N LYS A 2 -2.23 -4.78 -22.70
CA LYS A 2 -3.65 -4.38 -22.49
C LYS A 2 -4.64 -5.31 -23.21
N ASP A 3 -4.31 -5.73 -24.42
CA ASP A 3 -5.12 -6.68 -25.19
C ASP A 3 -5.12 -8.10 -24.59
N GLU A 4 -3.99 -8.63 -24.10
CA GLU A 4 -3.97 -9.88 -23.33
C GLU A 4 -4.80 -9.76 -22.06
N TYR A 5 -4.63 -8.67 -21.32
CA TYR A 5 -5.36 -8.41 -20.10
C TYR A 5 -6.87 -8.43 -20.35
N ASN A 6 -7.34 -7.76 -21.40
CA ASN A 6 -8.76 -7.75 -21.75
C ASN A 6 -9.34 -9.14 -22.07
N LYS A 7 -8.51 -10.08 -22.55
CA LYS A 7 -8.93 -11.48 -22.76
C LYS A 7 -9.15 -12.19 -21.42
N ILE A 8 -8.22 -12.05 -20.48
CA ILE A 8 -8.31 -12.70 -19.15
C ILE A 8 -9.30 -11.99 -18.21
N GLN A 9 -9.48 -10.67 -18.37
CA GLN A 9 -10.41 -9.85 -17.60
C GLN A 9 -11.83 -10.39 -17.72
N LYS A 10 -12.25 -10.80 -18.93
CA LYS A 10 -13.58 -11.39 -19.14
C LYS A 10 -13.73 -12.76 -18.46
N LYS A 11 -12.66 -13.57 -18.46
CA LYS A 11 -12.65 -14.89 -17.84
C LYS A 11 -12.77 -14.81 -16.32
N PHE A 12 -12.02 -13.91 -15.71
CA PHE A 12 -11.87 -13.83 -14.25
C PHE A 12 -12.57 -12.61 -13.59
N LYS A 13 -13.28 -11.81 -14.39
CA LYS A 13 -13.95 -10.57 -13.96
C LYS A 13 -12.99 -9.59 -13.26
N LEU A 14 -11.78 -9.45 -13.81
CA LEU A 14 -10.75 -8.58 -13.25
C LEU A 14 -11.16 -7.10 -13.31
N PRO A 15 -10.52 -6.22 -12.52
CA PRO A 15 -10.74 -4.77 -12.58
C PRO A 15 -10.49 -4.19 -13.97
N ASP A 16 -10.85 -2.92 -14.16
CA ASP A 16 -10.48 -2.22 -15.39
C ASP A 16 -8.95 -2.07 -15.49
N PHE A 17 -8.42 -2.25 -16.70
CA PHE A 17 -6.98 -2.16 -16.93
C PHE A 17 -6.43 -0.78 -16.60
N ASP A 18 -7.11 0.29 -17.04
CA ASP A 18 -6.61 1.65 -16.87
C ASP A 18 -6.67 2.07 -15.40
N ASP A 19 -7.73 1.67 -14.69
CA ASP A 19 -7.84 1.91 -13.26
C ASP A 19 -6.74 1.17 -12.47
N LEU A 20 -6.53 -0.12 -12.75
CA LEU A 20 -5.50 -0.92 -12.08
C LEU A 20 -4.09 -0.41 -12.42
N ASN A 21 -3.87 -0.01 -13.67
CA ASN A 21 -2.60 0.55 -14.13
C ASN A 21 -2.29 1.91 -13.51
N LYS A 22 -3.30 2.75 -13.28
CA LYS A 22 -3.12 4.05 -12.63
C LYS A 22 -2.58 3.91 -11.21
N ASP A 23 -3.00 2.87 -10.49
CA ASP A 23 -2.61 2.67 -9.09
C ASP A 23 -1.32 1.85 -8.93
N PHE A 24 -1.05 0.89 -9.84
CA PHE A 24 0.02 -0.10 -9.67
C PHE A 24 0.99 -0.22 -10.84
N GLU A 25 0.85 0.63 -11.87
CA GLU A 25 1.75 0.67 -13.04
C GLU A 25 1.90 -0.69 -13.74
N ILE A 26 0.81 -1.47 -13.81
CA ILE A 26 0.87 -2.84 -14.36
C ILE A 26 1.36 -2.88 -15.81
N SER A 27 1.19 -1.80 -16.57
CA SER A 27 1.73 -1.63 -17.94
C SER A 27 3.25 -1.75 -18.05
N SER A 28 3.98 -1.61 -16.94
CA SER A 28 5.43 -1.83 -16.86
C SER A 28 5.84 -3.31 -16.92
N VAL A 29 4.89 -4.25 -16.86
CA VAL A 29 5.17 -5.68 -16.96
C VAL A 29 5.58 -6.03 -18.40
N GLU A 30 6.87 -6.30 -18.60
CA GLU A 30 7.46 -6.57 -19.92
C GLU A 30 7.13 -7.96 -20.50
N THR A 31 6.66 -8.91 -19.68
CA THR A 31 6.56 -10.33 -20.07
C THR A 31 5.10 -10.80 -20.23
N GLU A 32 4.80 -11.33 -21.42
CA GLU A 32 3.55 -12.04 -21.74
C GLU A 32 3.30 -13.34 -20.94
N PRO A 33 4.31 -14.17 -20.59
CA PRO A 33 4.06 -15.32 -19.73
C PRO A 33 3.75 -14.90 -18.29
N PHE A 34 2.78 -15.59 -17.67
CA PHE A 34 2.40 -15.41 -16.26
C PHE A 34 1.86 -14.02 -15.90
N LEU A 35 1.08 -13.41 -16.80
CA LEU A 35 0.52 -12.06 -16.64
C LEU A 35 -0.13 -11.81 -15.27
N LEU A 36 -0.99 -12.73 -14.80
CA LEU A 36 -1.65 -12.61 -13.49
C LEU A 36 -0.68 -12.63 -12.31
N ARG A 37 0.32 -13.51 -12.36
CA ARG A 37 1.39 -13.57 -11.36
C ARG A 37 2.18 -12.26 -11.32
N ASN A 38 2.50 -11.71 -12.48
CA ASN A 38 3.25 -10.45 -12.57
C ASN A 38 2.44 -9.27 -12.02
N ILE A 39 1.13 -9.24 -12.27
CA ILE A 39 0.23 -8.24 -11.68
C ILE A 39 0.16 -8.41 -10.17
N ARG A 40 0.00 -9.64 -9.65
CA ARG A 40 0.06 -9.90 -8.20
C ARG A 40 1.36 -9.37 -7.60
N ASN A 41 2.50 -9.58 -8.26
CA ASN A 41 3.79 -9.08 -7.78
C ASN A 41 3.83 -7.55 -7.74
N LYS A 42 3.24 -6.84 -8.72
CA LYS A 42 3.11 -5.37 -8.70
C LYS A 42 2.26 -4.88 -7.53
N LEU A 43 1.16 -5.57 -7.25
CA LEU A 43 0.33 -5.28 -6.07
C LEU A 43 1.12 -5.54 -4.78
N PHE A 44 1.89 -6.63 -4.72
CA PHE A 44 2.75 -6.95 -3.59
C PHE A 44 3.84 -5.90 -3.34
N GLU A 45 4.51 -5.41 -4.39
CA GLU A 45 5.46 -4.30 -4.30
C GLU A 45 4.81 -3.05 -3.67
N ASN A 46 3.59 -2.73 -4.07
CA ASN A 46 2.84 -1.62 -3.49
C ASN A 46 2.49 -1.86 -2.01
N ILE A 47 2.07 -3.08 -1.65
CA ILE A 47 1.81 -3.47 -0.26
C ILE A 47 3.07 -3.24 0.59
N GLU A 48 4.22 -3.79 0.18
CA GLU A 48 5.48 -3.68 0.92
C GLU A 48 5.94 -2.23 1.06
N HIS A 49 5.77 -1.42 0.02
CA HIS A 49 6.08 0.00 0.08
C HIS A 49 5.22 0.73 1.13
N VAL A 50 3.92 0.49 1.12
CA VAL A 50 3.00 1.15 2.05
C VAL A 50 3.18 0.64 3.48
N THR A 51 3.33 -0.67 3.69
CA THR A 51 3.54 -1.23 5.03
C THR A 51 4.83 -0.72 5.66
N ALA A 52 5.91 -0.55 4.90
CA ALA A 52 7.14 0.04 5.41
C ALA A 52 6.93 1.47 5.96
N ILE A 53 6.18 2.30 5.24
CA ILE A 53 5.85 3.66 5.69
C ILE A 53 4.99 3.62 6.96
N LEU A 54 3.96 2.77 6.99
CA LEU A 54 3.07 2.66 8.14
C LEU A 54 3.81 2.10 9.38
N ASP A 55 4.71 1.14 9.20
CA ASP A 55 5.53 0.59 10.29
C ASP A 55 6.44 1.66 10.89
N ASP A 56 7.12 2.44 10.04
CA ASP A 56 7.96 3.57 10.49
C ASP A 56 7.14 4.59 11.31
N LEU A 57 5.84 4.78 11.03
CA LEU A 57 4.98 5.67 11.81
C LEU A 57 4.53 5.08 13.15
N VAL A 58 4.33 3.76 13.22
CA VAL A 58 3.92 3.04 14.44
C VAL A 58 5.11 2.83 15.37
N HIS A 59 6.29 2.58 14.81
CA HIS A 59 7.53 2.29 15.53
C HIS A 59 8.64 3.29 15.11
N PRO A 60 8.49 4.60 15.40
CA PRO A 60 9.41 5.60 14.91
C PRO A 60 10.78 5.50 15.58
N ASP A 61 11.84 5.37 14.77
CA ASP A 61 13.23 5.22 15.19
C ASP A 61 14.19 6.23 14.55
N LYS A 62 13.77 6.88 13.45
CA LYS A 62 14.55 7.87 12.69
C LYS A 62 13.98 9.26 12.91
N PHE A 63 14.80 10.29 12.68
CA PHE A 63 14.36 11.68 12.79
C PHE A 63 13.10 11.98 11.95
N THR A 64 13.02 11.44 10.74
CA THR A 64 11.87 11.61 9.84
C THR A 64 10.60 11.02 10.45
N SER A 65 10.63 9.75 10.85
CA SER A 65 9.47 9.06 11.42
C SER A 65 9.09 9.59 12.81
N LEU A 66 10.05 10.01 13.62
CA LEU A 66 9.79 10.72 14.88
C LEU A 66 9.05 12.05 14.66
N THR A 67 9.48 12.83 13.67
CA THR A 67 8.85 14.12 13.32
C THR A 67 7.44 13.92 12.79
N GLU A 68 7.25 12.96 11.86
CA GLU A 68 5.97 12.69 11.24
C GLU A 68 4.97 12.01 12.20
N SER A 69 5.45 11.13 13.09
CA SER A 69 4.60 10.47 14.09
C SER A 69 4.15 11.43 15.19
N ALA A 70 4.95 12.47 15.51
CA ALA A 70 4.62 13.47 16.53
C ALA A 70 3.35 14.29 16.24
N VAL A 71 2.95 14.42 14.96
CA VAL A 71 1.71 15.13 14.57
C VAL A 71 0.48 14.23 14.50
N LEU A 72 0.62 12.92 14.77
CA LEU A 72 -0.46 11.96 14.73
C LEU A 72 -1.19 11.88 16.06
N THR A 73 -2.51 11.96 16.00
CA THR A 73 -3.41 11.72 17.14
C THR A 73 -3.50 10.22 17.44
N GLU A 74 -3.99 9.85 18.63
CA GLU A 74 -4.25 8.45 18.96
C GLU A 74 -5.23 7.78 17.98
N GLN A 75 -6.25 8.53 17.51
CA GLN A 75 -7.16 8.06 16.48
C GLN A 75 -6.44 7.77 15.15
N ASP A 76 -5.47 8.61 14.75
CA ASP A 76 -4.66 8.35 13.55
C ASP A 76 -3.84 7.07 13.72
N LYS A 77 -3.22 6.88 14.89
CA LYS A 77 -2.42 5.68 15.19
C LYS A 77 -3.27 4.41 15.15
N GLU A 78 -4.48 4.44 15.69
CA GLU A 78 -5.43 3.32 15.60
C GLU A 78 -5.80 2.99 14.15
N MET A 79 -6.05 4.03 13.32
CA MET A 79 -6.31 3.86 11.89
C MET A 79 -5.11 3.25 11.16
N ILE A 80 -3.89 3.74 11.45
CA ILE A 80 -2.65 3.22 10.87
C ILE A 80 -2.43 1.76 11.25
N ILE A 81 -2.54 1.41 12.54
CA ILE A 81 -2.35 0.03 13.02
C ILE A 81 -3.37 -0.91 12.39
N THR A 82 -4.63 -0.47 12.27
CA THR A 82 -5.68 -1.25 11.63
C THR A 82 -5.36 -1.51 10.16
N LEU A 83 -5.02 -0.46 9.41
CA LEU A 83 -4.65 -0.58 8.00
C LEU A 83 -3.38 -1.43 7.81
N TYR A 84 -2.37 -1.24 8.66
CA TYR A 84 -1.13 -2.02 8.65
C TYR A 84 -1.42 -3.51 8.81
N LYS A 85 -2.25 -3.91 9.78
CA LYS A 85 -2.64 -5.32 9.97
C LYS A 85 -3.33 -5.91 8.74
N GLN A 86 -4.23 -5.14 8.10
CA GLN A 86 -4.92 -5.57 6.89
C GLN A 86 -3.95 -5.73 5.71
N LEU A 87 -3.03 -4.79 5.52
CA LEU A 87 -2.00 -4.89 4.49
C LEU A 87 -1.04 -6.06 4.75
N MET A 88 -0.68 -6.32 6.01
CA MET A 88 0.13 -7.49 6.37
C MET A 88 -0.59 -8.80 6.07
N TYR A 89 -1.90 -8.87 6.26
CA TYR A 89 -2.70 -10.01 5.79
C TYR A 89 -2.55 -10.22 4.28
N TYR A 90 -2.73 -9.16 3.47
CA TYR A 90 -2.57 -9.27 2.01
C TYR A 90 -1.13 -9.57 1.58
N SER A 91 -0.11 -9.06 2.29
CA SER A 91 1.31 -9.41 2.06
C SER A 91 1.53 -10.91 2.25
N ARG A 92 1.02 -11.48 3.35
CA ARG A 92 1.13 -12.93 3.60
C ARG A 92 0.30 -13.77 2.65
N LEU A 93 -0.89 -13.31 2.26
CA LEU A 93 -1.72 -13.97 1.25
C LEU A 93 -1.04 -13.97 -0.13
N ALA A 94 -0.44 -12.85 -0.54
CA ALA A 94 0.33 -12.79 -1.79
C ALA A 94 1.50 -13.77 -1.78
N LEU A 95 2.20 -13.88 -0.64
CA LEU A 95 3.27 -14.86 -0.44
C LEU A 95 2.74 -16.31 -0.50
N GLU A 96 1.62 -16.61 0.15
CA GLU A 96 0.96 -17.92 0.08
C GLU A 96 0.62 -18.31 -1.36
N ILE A 97 -0.02 -17.41 -2.11
CA ILE A 97 -0.37 -17.62 -3.51
C ILE A 97 0.88 -17.76 -4.40
N SER A 98 2.01 -17.15 -4.03
CA SER A 98 3.26 -17.33 -4.77
C SER A 98 3.84 -18.74 -4.67
N VAL A 99 3.48 -19.49 -3.63
CA VAL A 99 3.94 -20.87 -3.41
C VAL A 99 3.06 -21.88 -4.14
N GLU A 100 1.73 -21.75 -4.07
CA GLU A 100 0.79 -22.65 -4.75
C GLU A 100 0.61 -22.31 -6.24
N ASP A 101 0.53 -21.01 -6.53
CA ASP A 101 0.43 -20.34 -7.83
C ASP A 101 -0.50 -20.98 -8.88
N SER A 102 -1.69 -20.39 -9.02
CA SER A 102 -2.60 -20.66 -10.13
C SER A 102 -3.26 -19.39 -10.65
N ASP A 103 -3.75 -19.42 -11.89
CA ASP A 103 -4.45 -18.26 -12.47
C ASP A 103 -5.68 -17.88 -11.64
N ASP A 104 -6.46 -18.86 -11.16
CA ASP A 104 -7.64 -18.63 -10.33
C ASP A 104 -7.27 -17.94 -9.00
N LEU A 105 -6.22 -18.40 -8.31
CA LEU A 105 -5.77 -17.80 -7.06
C LEU A 105 -5.26 -16.37 -7.27
N ASN A 106 -4.42 -16.16 -8.30
CA ASN A 106 -3.90 -14.84 -8.62
C ASN A 106 -5.03 -13.86 -8.98
N ALA A 107 -6.00 -14.30 -9.78
CA ALA A 107 -7.13 -13.48 -10.17
C ALA A 107 -8.02 -13.10 -8.98
N ASN A 108 -8.31 -14.05 -8.09
CA ASN A 108 -9.09 -13.79 -6.88
C ASN A 108 -8.40 -12.77 -5.98
N PHE A 109 -7.09 -12.93 -5.76
CA PHE A 109 -6.29 -11.96 -5.01
C PHE A 109 -6.36 -10.57 -5.61
N ILE A 110 -6.17 -10.44 -6.93
CA ILE A 110 -6.21 -9.14 -7.62
C ILE A 110 -7.57 -8.46 -7.41
N ASN A 111 -8.67 -9.21 -7.54
CA ASN A 111 -10.02 -8.69 -7.32
C ASN A 111 -10.23 -8.21 -5.88
N GLU A 112 -9.92 -9.05 -4.91
CA GLU A 112 -10.12 -8.75 -3.50
C GLU A 112 -9.24 -7.58 -3.03
N PHE A 113 -7.96 -7.60 -3.40
CA PHE A 113 -7.03 -6.55 -3.03
C PHE A 113 -7.40 -5.21 -3.68
N TYR A 114 -7.85 -5.21 -4.94
CA TYR A 114 -8.25 -3.98 -5.61
C TYR A 114 -9.46 -3.30 -4.92
N LEU A 115 -10.43 -4.09 -4.46
CA LEU A 115 -11.57 -3.57 -3.70
C LEU A 115 -11.12 -2.96 -2.36
N PHE A 116 -10.29 -3.70 -1.62
CA PHE A 116 -9.71 -3.22 -0.38
C PHE A 116 -8.87 -1.94 -0.58
N TRP A 117 -8.03 -1.90 -1.61
CA TRP A 117 -7.16 -0.77 -1.90
C TRP A 117 -7.96 0.52 -2.13
N ASN A 118 -9.09 0.42 -2.83
CA ASN A 118 -9.97 1.57 -3.08
C ASN A 118 -10.51 2.22 -1.80
N GLU A 119 -10.72 1.44 -0.74
CA GLU A 119 -11.11 1.95 0.57
C GLU A 119 -9.90 2.51 1.34
N SER A 120 -8.80 1.75 1.36
CA SER A 120 -7.55 2.08 2.06
C SER A 120 -6.90 3.37 1.58
N LYS A 121 -7.03 3.72 0.30
CA LYS A 121 -6.54 4.99 -0.27
C LYS A 121 -7.04 6.22 0.50
N LYS A 122 -8.27 6.19 1.03
CA LYS A 122 -8.84 7.32 1.78
C LYS A 122 -8.09 7.54 3.09
N ILE A 123 -7.77 6.45 3.79
CA ILE A 123 -7.00 6.47 5.04
C ILE A 123 -5.59 6.95 4.75
N LEU A 124 -4.91 6.37 3.75
CA LEU A 124 -3.56 6.77 3.35
C LEU A 124 -3.49 8.26 3.00
N LEU A 125 -4.50 8.79 2.30
CA LEU A 125 -4.54 10.21 1.94
C LEU A 125 -4.66 11.12 3.19
N ILE A 126 -5.38 10.70 4.23
CA ILE A 126 -5.48 11.46 5.49
C ILE A 126 -4.12 11.49 6.19
N ILE A 127 -3.47 10.33 6.32
CA ILE A 127 -2.18 10.20 7.02
C ILE A 127 -1.06 10.93 6.26
N THR A 128 -0.93 10.69 4.96
CA THR A 128 0.11 11.33 4.12
C THR A 128 -0.03 12.85 4.05
N LYS A 129 -1.24 13.40 4.14
CA LYS A 129 -1.43 14.85 4.27
C LYS A 129 -0.83 15.38 5.56
N LYS A 130 -1.07 14.72 6.70
CA LYS A 130 -0.48 15.12 8.00
C LYS A 130 1.04 15.04 7.98
N MET A 131 1.59 13.93 7.45
CA MET A 131 3.04 13.77 7.25
C MET A 131 3.62 14.91 6.41
N LYS A 132 3.01 15.22 5.27
CA LYS A 132 3.50 16.29 4.37
C LYS A 132 3.34 17.68 5.01
N ASP A 133 2.24 17.95 5.70
CA ASP A 133 1.93 19.26 6.28
C ASP A 133 2.86 19.59 7.47
N CYS A 134 3.36 18.59 8.23
CA CYS A 134 4.28 18.84 9.35
C CYS A 134 5.63 19.42 8.92
N TRP A 135 6.04 19.23 7.67
CA TRP A 135 7.30 19.77 7.12
C TRP A 135 7.18 21.21 6.61
N THR A 136 5.98 21.76 6.48
CA THR A 136 5.74 23.12 5.94
C THR A 136 5.12 24.07 6.96
N ASN A 137 4.43 23.52 7.97
CA ASN A 137 3.94 24.30 9.08
C ASN A 137 5.07 24.44 10.12
N ASN A 138 5.44 25.67 10.47
CA ASN A 138 6.42 26.00 11.54
C ASN A 138 5.95 25.59 12.96
N THR A 139 5.11 24.56 13.09
CA THR A 139 4.49 24.09 14.33
C THR A 139 5.32 23.07 15.10
N VAL A 140 6.61 22.91 14.78
CA VAL A 140 7.55 22.47 15.81
C VAL A 140 7.80 23.68 16.70
N GLU A 141 6.87 23.93 17.62
CA GLU A 141 7.12 24.82 18.74
C GLU A 141 8.41 24.36 19.41
N LYS A 142 9.34 25.30 19.54
CA LYS A 142 10.59 25.15 20.29
C LYS A 142 10.27 24.93 21.77
N SER A 143 9.81 23.74 22.14
CA SER A 143 9.65 23.34 23.53
C SER A 143 9.80 21.83 23.59
N ASP A 144 11.05 21.38 23.76
CA ASP A 144 11.48 20.12 24.41
C ASP A 144 12.87 19.64 23.93
N ILE A 145 13.54 20.39 23.05
CA ILE A 145 14.99 20.19 22.78
C ILE A 145 15.86 20.71 23.96
N ALA A 146 15.25 21.06 25.10
CA ALA A 146 15.96 21.46 26.32
C ALA A 146 16.33 20.26 27.23
N TYR A 147 16.07 19.02 26.83
CA TYR A 147 16.35 17.83 27.63
C TYR A 147 17.55 17.01 27.13
N PHE A 148 18.66 17.68 26.86
CA PHE A 148 20.00 17.09 26.87
C PHE A 148 20.98 18.11 27.47
N GLY A 149 20.83 18.33 28.78
CA GLY A 149 21.84 18.91 29.66
C GLY A 149 22.47 17.81 30.50
#